data_AF-A0A7J2PVK4-F1
#
_entry.id   AF-A0A7J2PVK4-F1
#
_cell.length_a   1.000
_cell.length_b   1.000
_cell.length_c   1.000
_cell.angle_alpha   90.00
_cell.angle_beta   90.00
_cell.angle_gamma   90.00
#
_symmetry.space_group_name_H-M   'P 1'
#
loop_
_entity.id
_entity.type
_entity.pdbx_description
1 polymer ?
#
loop_
_entity_poly.entity_id
_entity_poly.type
_entity_poly.pdbx_seq_one_letter_code
_entity_poly.pdbx_strand_id
1 'polypeptide(L)' 'TGINKEEFNKAQDMYYKIAGWDEKTGIPSEQTLRKLQLDWLLD' A
#
# COMPACT_ATOMS: atom_id res chain seq x y z
N THR A 1 -19.15 -13.82 -13.39
CA THR A 1 -17.90 -14.26 -12.74
C THR A 1 -17.32 -13.06 -12.02
N GLY A 2 -17.14 -13.16 -10.71
CA GLY A 2 -16.56 -12.10 -9.87
C GLY A 2 -15.24 -12.57 -9.27
N ILE A 3 -14.39 -11.64 -8.89
CA ILE A 3 -13.19 -11.94 -8.09
C ILE A 3 -13.64 -12.42 -6.72
N ASN A 4 -13.03 -13.51 -6.23
CA ASN A 4 -13.30 -13.95 -4.87
C ASN A 4 -12.58 -13.03 -3.87
N LYS A 5 -13.14 -12.87 -2.66
CA LYS A 5 -12.61 -11.93 -1.66
C LYS A 5 -11.18 -12.26 -1.23
N GLU A 6 -10.81 -13.54 -1.20
CA GLU A 6 -9.49 -13.98 -0.78
C GLU A 6 -8.41 -13.64 -1.82
N GLU A 7 -8.71 -13.88 -3.09
CA GLU A 7 -7.88 -13.49 -4.24
C GLU A 7 -7.69 -11.97 -4.28
N PHE A 8 -8.75 -11.20 -4.04
CA PHE A 8 -8.67 -9.75 -3.94
C PHE A 8 -7.73 -9.32 -2.82
N ASN A 9 -7.90 -9.88 -1.61
CA ASN A 9 -7.06 -9.54 -0.46
C ASN A 9 -5.58 -9.88 -0.73
N LYS A 10 -5.29 -11.06 -1.31
CA LYS A 10 -3.93 -11.45 -1.68
C LYS A 10 -3.30 -10.49 -2.70
N ALA A 11 -4.08 -10.03 -3.68
CA ALA A 11 -3.61 -9.05 -4.66
C ALA A 11 -3.35 -7.69 -4.01
N GLN A 12 -4.19 -7.27 -3.06
CA GLN A 12 -4.02 -6.03 -2.31
C GLN A 12 -2.74 -6.06 -1.45
N ASP A 13 -2.50 -7.14 -0.70
CA ASP A 13 -1.29 -7.30 0.13
C ASP A 13 -0.03 -7.26 -0.75
N MET A 14 -0.07 -7.93 -1.90
CA MET A 14 1.03 -7.89 -2.88
C MET A 14 1.27 -6.48 -3.43
N TYR A 15 0.20 -5.74 -3.72
CA TYR A 15 0.32 -4.35 -4.16
C TYR A 15 0.96 -3.46 -3.09
N TYR A 16 0.51 -3.56 -1.84
CA TYR A 16 1.09 -2.79 -0.73
C TYR A 16 2.58 -3.08 -0.58
N LYS A 17 2.99 -4.34 -0.65
CA LYS A 17 4.41 -4.72 -0.62
C LYS A 17 5.22 -4.08 -1.76
N ILE A 18 4.70 -4.09 -2.98
CA ILE A 18 5.37 -3.50 -4.16
C ILE A 18 5.44 -1.97 -4.03
N ALA A 19 4.38 -1.33 -3.54
CA ALA A 19 4.29 0.12 -3.38
C ALA A 19 5.08 0.65 -2.16
N GLY A 20 5.59 -0.24 -1.29
CA GLY A 20 6.26 0.14 -0.05
C GLY A 20 5.28 0.67 0.99
N TRP A 21 4.08 0.10 1.05
CA TRP A 21 3.03 0.41 2.01
C TRP A 21 2.95 -0.70 3.06
N ASP A 22 2.46 -0.37 4.25
CA ASP A 22 2.20 -1.35 5.28
C ASP A 22 1.03 -2.26 4.88
N GLU A 23 1.27 -3.57 4.83
CA GLU A 23 0.31 -4.55 4.31
C GLU A 23 -0.98 -4.61 5.15
N LYS A 24 -0.92 -4.26 6.45
CA LYS A 24 -2.07 -4.37 7.36
C LYS A 24 -2.95 -3.14 7.37
N THR A 25 -2.34 -1.96 7.25
CA THR A 25 -3.01 -0.67 7.38
C THR A 25 -3.22 0.04 6.04
N GLY A 26 -2.48 -0.34 5.00
CA GLY A 26 -2.48 0.34 3.71
C GLY A 26 -1.80 1.71 3.75
N ILE A 27 -1.07 2.04 4.83
CA ILE A 27 -0.38 3.32 4.97
C ILE A 27 0.95 3.26 4.23
N PRO A 28 1.26 4.20 3.32
CA PRO A 28 2.57 4.28 2.69
C PRO A 28 3.69 4.47 3.72
N SER A 29 4.83 3.82 3.52
CA SER A 29 6.01 4.09 4.35
C SER A 29 6.47 5.55 4.19
N GLU A 30 7.17 6.07 5.20
CA GLU A 30 7.81 7.38 5.12
C GLU A 30 8.72 7.49 3.88
N GLN A 31 9.45 6.43 3.55
CA GLN A 31 10.29 6.37 2.35
C GLN A 31 9.46 6.56 1.07
N THR A 32 8.31 5.91 0.97
CA THR A 32 7.39 6.07 -0.16
C THR A 32 6.84 7.50 -0.23
N LEU A 33 6.45 8.10 0.89
CA LEU A 33 5.97 9.48 0.94
C LEU A 33 7.04 10.47 0.45
N ARG A 34 8.28 10.36 0.94
CA ARG A 34 9.39 11.20 0.48
C ARG A 34 9.71 11.01 -1.01
N LYS A 35 9.69 9.77 -1.51
CA LYS A 35 9.89 9.47 -2.94
C LYS A 35 8.84 10.15 -3.83
N LEU A 36 7.61 10.27 -3.33
CA LEU A 36 6.48 10.90 -4.01
C LEU A 36 6.37 12.40 -3.76
N GLN A 37 7.32 13.02 -3.03
CA GLN A 37 7.26 14.44 -2.63
C GLN A 37 6.00 14.77 -1.81
N LEU A 38 5.55 13.81 -1.01
CA LEU A 38 4.42 13.91 -0.10
C LEU A 38 4.87 14.01 1.36
N ASP A 39 6.11 14.44 1.59
CA ASP A 39 6.71 14.56 2.92
C ASP A 39 5.97 15.55 3.83
N TRP A 40 5.19 16.47 3.27
CA TRP A 40 4.29 17.36 4.01
C TRP A 40 3.17 16.62 4.79
N LEU A 41 2.91 15.34 4.49
CA LEU A 41 1.97 14.51 5.27
C LEU A 41 2.58 13.95 6.56
N LEU A 42 3.88 14.15 6.79
CA LEU A 42 4.60 13.66 7.97
C LEU A 42 4.63 14.65 9.14
N ASP A 43 4.14 15.88 8.91
CA ASP A 43 4.13 16.99 9.87
C ASP A 43 2.94 16.95 10.85
#